data_AF-A0A820NS65-F1
#
_entry.id   AF-A0A820NS65-F1
#
_cell.length_a   1.000
_cell.length_b   1.000
_cell.length_c   1.000
_cell.angle_alpha   90.00
_cell.angle_beta   90.00
_cell.angle_gamma   90.00
#
_symmetry.space_group_name_H-M   'P 1'
#
loop_
_entity.id
_entity.type
_entity.pdbx_description
1 polymer ?
#
loop_
_entity_poly.entity_id
_entity_poly.type
_entity_poly.pdbx_seq_one_letter_code
_entity_poly.pdbx_strand_id
1 'polypeptide(L)'
;MVWLGVCAQGLIEPVIIEHGIMNAERYINEVLHIALRSGNRVLGDDWTYQQDGATPHIHKKVQKWCADHFPSFISKDRWPPNSPDLCPLDYSLWNELAGSMD
;
A
#
# COMPACT_ATOMS: atom_id res chain seq x y z
N MET A 1 13.48 4.25 2.98
CA MET A 1 12.03 4.59 3.03
C MET A 1 11.29 3.39 3.59
N VAL A 2 10.19 3.57 4.31
CA VAL A 2 9.38 2.45 4.80
C VAL A 2 8.07 2.43 4.04
N TRP A 3 7.61 1.25 3.63
CA TRP A 3 6.25 1.04 3.19
C TRP A 3 5.48 0.29 4.28
N LEU A 4 4.26 0.74 4.57
CA LEU A 4 3.35 0.10 5.51
C LEU A 4 2.02 -0.20 4.82
N GLY A 5 1.38 -1.26 5.29
CA GLY A 5 -0.05 -1.47 5.09
C GLY A 5 -0.76 -1.55 6.43
N VAL A 6 -2.03 -1.17 6.45
CA VAL A 6 -2.88 -1.25 7.64
C VAL A 6 -4.27 -1.74 7.25
N CYS A 7 -4.90 -2.49 8.15
CA CYS A 7 -6.28 -2.93 8.06
C CYS A 7 -6.96 -2.84 9.43
N ALA A 8 -8.23 -3.26 9.52
CA ALA A 8 -8.98 -3.23 10.77
C ALA A 8 -8.35 -4.07 11.91
N GLN A 9 -7.52 -5.06 11.56
CA GLN A 9 -6.79 -5.93 12.48
C GLN A 9 -5.41 -5.38 12.87
N GLY A 10 -5.03 -4.21 12.33
CA GLY A 10 -3.77 -3.54 12.62
C GLY A 10 -2.82 -3.45 11.43
N LEU A 11 -1.56 -3.12 11.73
CA LEU A 11 -0.47 -3.05 10.75
C LEU A 11 -0.15 -4.44 10.19
N ILE A 12 0.12 -4.48 8.89
CA ILE A 12 0.71 -5.67 8.26
C ILE A 12 2.23 -5.55 8.18
N GLU A 13 2.88 -6.59 7.64
CA GLU A 13 4.34 -6.66 7.54
C GLU A 13 4.92 -5.41 6.84
N PRO A 14 5.78 -4.63 7.53
CA PRO A 14 6.43 -3.45 6.95
C PRO A 14 7.50 -3.87 5.94
N VAL A 15 7.70 -3.05 4.91
CA VAL A 15 8.79 -3.25 3.94
C VAL A 15 9.79 -2.11 4.07
N ILE A 16 11.04 -2.46 4.38
CA ILE A 16 12.15 -1.51 4.38
C ILE A 16 12.68 -1.41 2.95
N ILE A 17 12.52 -0.22 2.36
CA ILE A 17 13.00 0.09 1.02
C ILE A 17 14.38 0.73 1.18
N GLU A 18 15.40 -0.10 0.96
CA GLU A 18 16.79 0.30 0.99
C GLU A 18 17.19 0.94 -0.35
N HIS A 19 17.68 2.18 -0.27
CA HIS A 19 18.27 2.97 -1.35
C HIS A 19 17.45 3.19 -2.63
N GLY A 20 17.73 4.31 -3.30
CA GLY A 20 17.16 4.64 -4.61
C GLY A 20 15.69 5.00 -4.62
N ILE A 21 15.19 5.31 -5.81
CA ILE A 21 13.80 5.71 -6.05
C ILE A 21 12.94 4.46 -6.24
N MET A 22 11.77 4.44 -5.62
CA MET A 22 10.76 3.41 -5.86
C MET A 22 10.15 3.61 -7.26
N ASN A 23 10.23 2.60 -8.11
CA ASN A 23 9.61 2.58 -9.43
C ASN A 23 8.57 1.46 -9.52
N ALA A 24 7.83 1.39 -10.62
CA ALA A 24 6.74 0.43 -10.78
C ALA A 24 7.19 -1.04 -10.68
N GLU A 25 8.36 -1.39 -11.19
CA GLU A 25 8.86 -2.77 -11.16
C GLU A 25 9.33 -3.16 -9.77
N ARG A 26 10.07 -2.27 -9.10
CA ARG A 26 10.45 -2.45 -7.70
C ARG A 26 9.22 -2.56 -6.81
N TYR A 27 8.19 -1.76 -7.04
CA TYR A 27 6.97 -1.80 -6.23
C TYR A 27 6.27 -3.16 -6.32
N ILE A 28 6.18 -3.73 -7.53
CA ILE A 28 5.65 -5.09 -7.72
C ILE A 28 6.51 -6.10 -6.95
N ASN A 29 7.82 -6.09 -7.17
CA ASN A 29 8.73 -7.13 -6.69
C ASN A 29 9.00 -7.06 -5.17
N GLU A 30 9.09 -5.86 -4.62
CA GLU A 30 9.49 -5.62 -3.22
C GLU A 30 8.28 -5.44 -2.30
N VAL A 31 7.14 -4.95 -2.79
CA VAL A 31 6.00 -4.56 -1.94
C VAL A 31 4.76 -5.40 -2.19
N LEU A 32 4.27 -5.47 -3.44
CA LEU A 32 2.93 -6.00 -3.71
C LEU A 32 2.76 -7.49 -3.34
N HIS A 33 3.80 -8.30 -3.52
CA HIS A 33 3.78 -9.69 -3.08
C HIS A 33 3.64 -9.84 -1.56
N ILE A 34 4.27 -8.95 -0.79
CA ILE A 34 4.18 -8.93 0.68
C ILE A 34 2.78 -8.45 1.11
N ALA A 35 2.27 -7.40 0.46
CA ALA A 35 0.93 -6.89 0.69
C ALA A 35 -0.14 -7.98 0.46
N LEU A 36 -0.07 -8.70 -0.67
CA LEU A 36 -0.99 -9.79 -0.99
C LEU A 36 -0.93 -10.92 0.03
N ARG A 37 0.28 -11.40 0.33
CA ARG A 37 0.48 -12.50 1.29
C ARG A 37 -0.02 -12.11 2.68
N SER A 38 0.29 -10.91 3.14
CA SER A 38 -0.11 -10.43 4.45
C SER A 38 -1.61 -10.15 4.54
N GLY A 39 -2.20 -9.54 3.51
CA GLY A 39 -3.65 -9.36 3.41
C GLY A 39 -4.37 -10.70 3.48
N ASN A 40 -3.94 -11.69 2.69
CA ASN A 40 -4.54 -13.02 2.73
C ASN A 40 -4.39 -13.72 4.09
N ARG A 41 -3.26 -13.52 4.77
CA ARG A 41 -3.03 -14.07 6.11
C ARG A 41 -3.94 -13.46 7.18
N VAL A 42 -4.19 -12.15 7.10
CA VAL A 42 -4.89 -11.39 8.16
C VAL A 42 -6.39 -11.29 7.89
N LEU A 43 -6.79 -11.17 6.63
CA LEU A 43 -8.16 -10.87 6.19
C LEU A 43 -8.84 -12.05 5.47
N GLY A 44 -8.11 -13.12 5.16
CA GLY A 44 -8.63 -14.22 4.34
C GLY A 44 -8.71 -13.84 2.87
N ASP A 45 -9.82 -14.18 2.20
CA ASP A 45 -10.01 -14.02 0.76
C ASP A 45 -10.99 -12.88 0.37
N ASP A 46 -11.58 -12.18 1.34
CA ASP A 46 -12.51 -11.06 1.10
C ASP A 46 -11.98 -9.74 1.65
N TRP A 47 -11.18 -9.06 0.83
CA TRP A 47 -10.65 -7.73 1.17
C TRP A 47 -10.29 -6.91 -0.06
N THR A 48 -10.19 -5.60 0.12
CA THR A 48 -9.88 -4.65 -0.94
C THR A 48 -8.54 -3.97 -0.69
N TYR A 49 -7.65 -4.02 -1.68
CA TYR A 49 -6.40 -3.27 -1.67
C TYR A 49 -6.62 -1.81 -2.10
N GLN A 50 -6.04 -0.87 -1.34
CA GLN A 50 -6.08 0.56 -1.58
C GLN A 50 -4.65 1.13 -1.54
N GLN A 51 -4.36 2.06 -2.44
CA GLN A 51 -3.10 2.79 -2.52
C GLN A 51 -3.36 4.22 -3.03
N ASP A 52 -2.45 5.13 -2.77
CA ASP A 52 -2.55 6.53 -3.21
C ASP A 52 -2.17 6.73 -4.69
N GLY A 53 -2.13 7.98 -5.13
CA GLY A 53 -1.81 8.40 -6.49
C GLY A 53 -0.32 8.48 -6.83
N ALA A 54 0.61 7.92 -6.05
CA ALA A 54 2.04 8.02 -6.34
C ALA A 54 2.41 7.44 -7.72
N THR A 55 3.46 7.97 -8.35
CA THR A 55 3.88 7.60 -9.72
C THR A 55 4.02 6.09 -9.95
N PRO A 56 4.64 5.29 -9.05
CA PRO A 56 4.69 3.84 -9.21
C PRO A 56 3.30 3.20 -9.17
N HIS A 57 2.43 3.67 -8.27
CA HIS A 57 1.11 3.09 -8.01
C HIS A 57 0.18 3.24 -9.21
N ILE A 58 0.21 4.39 -9.89
CA ILE A 58 -0.64 4.65 -11.07
C ILE A 58 -0.09 4.02 -12.36
N HIS A 59 1.11 3.44 -12.33
CA HIS A 59 1.74 2.85 -13.51
C HIS A 59 0.92 1.64 -14.02
N LYS A 60 0.81 1.50 -15.34
CA LYS A 60 -0.02 0.48 -16.00
C LYS A 60 0.30 -0.94 -15.54
N LYS A 61 1.59 -1.26 -15.36
CA LYS A 61 2.04 -2.57 -14.87
C LYS A 61 1.55 -2.86 -13.45
N VAL A 62 1.63 -1.88 -12.55
CA VAL A 62 1.17 -2.02 -11.15
C VAL A 62 -0.35 -2.15 -11.11
N GLN A 63 -1.08 -1.28 -11.81
CA GLN A 63 -2.54 -1.35 -11.87
C GLN A 63 -3.03 -2.71 -12.39
N LYS A 64 -2.42 -3.23 -13.46
CA LYS A 64 -2.72 -4.57 -13.98
C LYS A 64 -2.40 -5.65 -12.95
N TRP A 65 -1.21 -5.61 -12.35
CA TRP A 65 -0.81 -6.59 -11.34
C TRP A 65 -1.81 -6.61 -10.18
N CYS A 66 -2.20 -5.45 -9.65
CA CYS A 66 -3.16 -5.35 -8.55
C CYS A 66 -4.52 -5.96 -8.92
N ALA A 67 -5.04 -5.64 -10.12
CA ALA A 67 -6.32 -6.16 -10.59
C ALA A 67 -6.30 -7.69 -10.84
N ASP A 68 -5.15 -8.23 -11.26
CA ASP A 68 -5.02 -9.66 -11.54
C ASP A 68 -4.82 -10.52 -10.27
N HIS A 69 -4.31 -9.96 -9.16
CA HIS A 69 -3.85 -10.74 -8.01
C HIS A 69 -4.56 -10.46 -6.67
N PHE A 70 -5.04 -9.25 -6.43
CA PHE A 70 -5.78 -8.96 -5.19
C PHE A 70 -7.24 -9.42 -5.29
N PRO A 71 -7.89 -9.82 -4.19
CA PRO A 71 -9.30 -10.20 -4.23
C PRO A 71 -10.22 -9.07 -4.71
N SER A 72 -9.91 -7.85 -4.29
CA SER A 72 -10.50 -6.60 -4.79
C SER A 72 -9.46 -5.48 -4.74
N PHE A 73 -9.61 -4.48 -5.60
CA PHE A 73 -8.63 -3.41 -5.76
C PHE A 73 -9.27 -2.06 -6.15
N ILE A 74 -8.96 -1.00 -5.42
CA ILE A 74 -9.31 0.38 -5.81
C ILE A 74 -8.30 0.87 -6.86
N SER A 75 -8.68 0.80 -8.13
CA SER A 75 -7.89 1.32 -9.25
C SER A 75 -7.64 2.82 -9.13
N LYS A 76 -6.58 3.31 -9.80
CA LYS A 76 -6.19 4.74 -9.81
C LYS A 76 -7.35 5.71 -10.14
N ASP A 77 -8.29 5.28 -10.98
CA ASP A 77 -9.41 6.11 -11.43
C ASP A 77 -10.57 6.18 -10.42
N ARG A 78 -10.50 5.36 -9.35
CA ARG A 78 -11.48 5.32 -8.25
C ARG A 78 -10.93 5.95 -6.96
N TRP A 79 -9.65 6.29 -6.91
CA TRP A 79 -9.05 7.00 -5.79
C TRP A 79 -8.99 8.50 -6.08
N PRO A 80 -9.55 9.37 -5.21
CA PRO A 80 -9.50 10.80 -5.44
C PRO A 80 -8.06 11.35 -5.32
N PRO A 81 -7.65 12.28 -6.19
CA PRO A 81 -6.32 12.88 -6.12
C PRO A 81 -6.19 13.79 -4.89
N ASN A 82 -5.00 13.79 -4.28
CA ASN A 82 -4.65 14.64 -3.13
C ASN A 82 -5.57 14.46 -1.90
N SER A 83 -5.94 13.21 -1.58
CA SER A 83 -6.81 12.89 -0.44
C SER A 83 -6.09 12.09 0.66
N PRO A 84 -5.07 12.66 1.34
CA PRO A 84 -4.43 12.01 2.49
C PRO A 84 -5.40 11.82 3.67
N ASP A 85 -6.46 12.62 3.74
CA ASP A 85 -7.54 12.52 4.72
C ASP A 85 -8.35 11.22 4.61
N LEU A 86 -8.27 10.53 3.46
CA LEU A 86 -8.93 9.24 3.24
C LEU A 86 -8.01 8.04 3.47
N CYS A 87 -6.72 8.27 3.77
CA CYS A 87 -5.73 7.23 3.98
C CYS A 87 -5.35 7.13 5.48
N PRO A 88 -5.69 6.03 6.18
CA PRO A 88 -5.39 5.86 7.61
C PRO A 88 -3.91 5.99 7.99
N LEU A 89 -3.03 5.64 7.05
CA LEU A 89 -1.61 5.84 7.22
C LEU A 89 -1.26 7.33 7.31
N ASP A 90 -1.83 8.15 6.42
CA ASP A 90 -1.48 9.57 6.27
C ASP A 90 -2.19 10.47 7.28
N TYR A 91 -3.48 10.26 7.56
CA TYR A 91 -4.19 11.15 8.49
C TYR A 91 -3.89 10.85 9.97
N SER A 92 -3.29 9.70 10.29
CA SER A 92 -3.05 9.30 11.69
C SER A 92 -1.70 8.61 11.90
N LEU A 93 -1.49 7.40 11.37
CA LEU A 93 -0.43 6.52 11.85
C LEU A 93 0.98 7.08 11.67
N TRP A 94 1.25 7.77 10.56
CA TRP A 94 2.55 8.38 10.34
C TRP A 94 2.86 9.49 11.35
N ASN A 95 1.86 10.27 11.78
CA ASN A 95 2.04 11.31 12.79
C ASN A 95 2.35 10.70 14.16
N GLU A 96 1.63 9.64 14.54
CA GLU A 96 1.87 8.91 15.79
C GLU A 96 3.26 8.27 15.81
N LEU A 97 3.66 7.61 14.71
CA LEU A 97 4.99 7.01 14.58
C LEU A 97 6.09 8.07 14.69
N ALA A 98 5.95 9.21 13.99
CA ALA A 98 6.92 10.29 14.06
C ALA A 98 7.05 10.88 15.47
N GLY A 99 5.93 11.05 16.19
CA GLY A 99 5.94 11.54 17.58
C GLY A 99 6.51 10.55 18.59
N SER A 100 6.58 9.26 18.25
CA SER A 100 7.14 8.22 19.14
C SER A 100 8.65 8.00 18.99
N MET A 101 9.29 8.68 18.04
CA MET A 101 10.71 8.50 17.70
C MET A 101 11.67 9.44 18.45
N ASP A 102 11.24 9.99 19.60
CA ASP A 102 12.06 10.82 20.50
C ASP A 102 12.92 9.99 21.48
#